data_AF-A0A7S2QKA6-F1
#
_entry.id   AF-A0A7S2QKA6-F1
#
_cell.length_a   1.000
_cell.length_b   1.000
_cell.length_c   1.000
_cell.angle_alpha   90.00
_cell.angle_beta   90.00
_cell.angle_gamma   90.00
#
_symmetry.space_group_name_H-M   'P 1'
#
loop_
_entity.id
_entity.type
_entity.pdbx_description
1 polymer ?
#
loop_
_entity_poly.entity_id
_entity_poly.type
_entity_poly.pdbx_seq_one_letter_code
_entity_poly.pdbx_strand_id
1 'polypeptide(L)'
;WRAAPRRRRGAGGAAMAEGEAEPWVETTKDTLGKLISKPKMTDKYLKKPPFRFLHDIVMEVTRATQFAQGLYSPEESDAAQLADKQAKVDFLNKAISVTAFALGEKVDVSANKIVAGLEADKTNAWLQKLHAAATTCVGAKSDEAVSRVKNGESIAVPKKEKKKKEEAPADGAAAPPAPADGAEADPEAEKKRKDEERRKKRAKEKEAEKKKQEAEAQPPADTGATDNGAAEAEAAAAAAEEEKRQKREEEKRQKEERAERKRKEKEEAAAAAAREAAAAEEAAQAAMQQQQQEEMFQQQQQQQAAMQEQMYQQ
;
A
#
# COMPACT_ATOMS: atom_id res chain seq x y z
N TRP A 1 16.17 -73.40 -8.37
CA TRP A 1 16.78 -72.40 -9.28
C TRP A 1 16.04 -71.09 -9.12
N ARG A 2 16.76 -70.00 -8.85
CA ARG A 2 16.18 -68.66 -8.58
C ARG A 2 15.60 -68.08 -9.87
N ALA A 3 14.30 -67.74 -9.86
CA ALA A 3 13.67 -67.01 -10.95
C ALA A 3 13.80 -65.49 -10.68
N ALA A 4 14.51 -64.79 -11.57
CA ALA A 4 14.70 -63.34 -11.54
C ALA A 4 13.40 -62.59 -11.93
N PRO A 5 13.21 -61.34 -11.47
CA PRO A 5 11.96 -60.62 -11.68
C PRO A 5 11.84 -60.04 -13.10
N ARG A 6 10.67 -60.26 -13.72
CA ARG A 6 10.26 -59.62 -14.98
C ARG A 6 10.18 -58.10 -14.80
N ARG A 7 11.09 -57.36 -15.43
CA ARG A 7 10.95 -55.92 -15.68
C ARG A 7 9.71 -55.69 -16.54
N ARG A 8 8.65 -55.15 -15.94
CA ARG A 8 7.48 -54.65 -16.66
C ARG A 8 7.83 -53.31 -17.30
N ARG A 9 8.18 -53.36 -18.59
CA ARG A 9 8.24 -52.20 -19.48
C ARG A 9 6.80 -51.82 -19.81
N GLY A 10 6.29 -50.76 -19.17
CA GLY A 10 5.03 -50.12 -19.49
C GLY A 10 5.31 -48.70 -19.95
N ALA A 11 5.12 -48.46 -21.24
CA ALA A 11 5.19 -47.15 -21.87
C ALA A 11 3.84 -46.43 -21.77
N GLY A 12 3.89 -45.10 -21.71
CA GLY A 12 2.82 -44.21 -22.16
C GLY A 12 1.88 -43.67 -21.08
N GLY A 13 2.03 -42.39 -20.74
CA GLY A 13 1.05 -41.67 -19.92
C GLY A 13 1.50 -40.27 -19.50
N ALA A 14 1.36 -39.31 -20.42
CA ALA A 14 1.33 -37.86 -20.20
C ALA A 14 2.59 -37.19 -19.62
N ALA A 15 3.56 -36.92 -20.51
CA ALA A 15 4.36 -35.71 -20.44
C ALA A 15 3.42 -34.50 -20.53
N MET A 16 3.09 -33.90 -19.38
CA MET A 16 2.51 -32.58 -19.32
C MET A 16 3.66 -31.58 -19.40
N ALA A 17 3.71 -30.87 -20.52
CA ALA A 17 4.61 -29.78 -20.88
C ALA A 17 5.29 -29.08 -19.68
N GLU A 18 6.58 -29.36 -19.50
CA GLU A 18 7.50 -28.50 -18.76
C GLU A 18 7.68 -27.21 -19.56
N GLY A 19 6.80 -26.24 -19.30
CA GLY A 19 7.08 -24.85 -19.61
C GLY A 19 8.07 -24.33 -18.58
N GLU A 20 9.35 -24.24 -18.99
CA GLU A 20 10.47 -23.54 -18.35
C GLU A 20 10.20 -23.17 -16.89
N ALA A 21 10.62 -24.04 -15.97
CA ALA A 21 10.67 -23.69 -14.56
C ALA A 21 11.71 -22.58 -14.42
N GLU A 22 11.24 -21.35 -14.26
CA GLU A 22 12.10 -20.21 -14.04
C GLU A 22 12.93 -20.46 -12.75
N PRO A 23 14.25 -20.23 -12.77
CA PRO A 23 15.18 -20.71 -11.73
C PRO A 23 14.85 -20.20 -10.32
N TRP A 24 14.14 -19.07 -10.22
CA TRP A 24 13.68 -18.51 -8.96
C TRP A 24 12.57 -19.32 -8.28
N VAL A 25 11.75 -20.05 -9.04
CA VAL A 25 10.63 -20.83 -8.47
C VAL A 25 11.15 -21.99 -7.63
N GLU A 26 12.10 -22.76 -8.18
CA GLU A 26 12.73 -23.88 -7.47
C GLU A 26 13.53 -23.40 -6.26
N THR A 27 14.32 -22.34 -6.44
CA THR A 27 15.07 -21.72 -5.33
C THR A 27 14.16 -21.28 -4.18
N THR A 28 13.00 -20.70 -4.51
CA THR A 28 12.03 -20.24 -3.50
C THR A 28 11.34 -21.42 -2.81
N LYS A 29 11.01 -22.50 -3.53
CA LYS A 29 10.48 -23.73 -2.95
C LYS A 29 11.48 -24.40 -2.00
N ASP A 30 12.75 -24.48 -2.40
CA ASP A 30 13.79 -25.13 -1.61
C ASP A 30 14.18 -24.33 -0.37
N THR A 31 14.16 -22.99 -0.45
CA THR A 31 14.43 -22.12 0.71
C THR A 31 13.26 -22.14 1.67
N LEU A 32 12.08 -21.69 1.24
CA LEU A 32 10.92 -21.61 2.12
C LEU A 32 10.40 -22.99 2.54
N GLY A 33 10.49 -24.01 1.68
CA GLY A 33 10.05 -25.38 2.01
C GLY A 33 10.85 -26.05 3.13
N LYS A 34 12.07 -25.57 3.44
CA LYS A 34 12.83 -26.01 4.62
C LYS A 34 12.29 -25.42 5.92
N LEU A 35 11.64 -24.25 5.82
CA LEU A 35 11.19 -23.46 6.96
C LEU A 35 9.70 -23.67 7.26
N ILE A 36 8.88 -23.82 6.21
CA ILE A 36 7.43 -23.93 6.29
C ILE A 36 6.91 -25.16 5.53
N SER A 37 6.01 -25.91 6.16
CA SER A 37 5.37 -27.11 5.54
C SER A 37 4.00 -26.79 4.90
N LYS A 38 3.39 -25.65 5.26
CA LYS A 38 2.11 -25.16 4.75
C LYS A 38 2.24 -23.64 4.56
N PRO A 39 1.74 -23.04 3.47
CA PRO A 39 0.96 -23.59 2.35
C PRO A 39 1.79 -24.40 1.32
N LYS A 40 1.12 -25.23 0.50
CA LYS A 40 1.77 -26.03 -0.56
C LYS A 40 2.40 -25.11 -1.60
N MET A 41 3.73 -25.12 -1.69
CA MET A 41 4.49 -24.32 -2.65
C MET A 41 4.42 -24.95 -4.06
N THR A 42 3.38 -24.60 -4.82
CA THR A 42 3.19 -25.06 -6.20
C THR A 42 3.67 -23.99 -7.18
N ASP A 43 4.18 -24.40 -8.35
CA ASP A 43 4.66 -23.47 -9.40
C ASP A 43 3.58 -22.46 -9.82
N LYS A 44 2.32 -22.92 -9.80
CA LYS A 44 1.15 -22.09 -10.12
C LYS A 44 1.01 -20.89 -9.19
N TYR A 45 1.31 -21.05 -7.89
CA TYR A 45 1.23 -19.96 -6.93
C TYR A 45 2.47 -19.07 -6.95
N LEU A 46 3.65 -19.58 -7.32
CA LEU A 46 4.86 -18.75 -7.39
C LEU A 46 4.93 -17.90 -8.67
N LYS A 47 4.32 -18.37 -9.77
CA LYS A 47 4.19 -17.59 -11.02
C LYS A 47 3.17 -16.45 -10.92
N LYS A 48 2.11 -16.60 -10.11
CA LYS A 48 1.12 -15.55 -9.85
C LYS A 48 0.57 -15.67 -8.42
N PRO A 49 1.30 -15.16 -7.42
CA PRO A 49 0.96 -15.36 -6.02
C PRO A 49 -0.34 -14.65 -5.65
N PRO A 50 -1.41 -15.38 -5.29
CA PRO A 50 -2.59 -14.75 -4.73
C PRO A 50 -2.27 -14.18 -3.35
N PHE A 51 -2.90 -13.08 -2.96
CA PHE A 51 -2.63 -12.42 -1.67
C PHE A 51 -2.73 -13.38 -0.48
N ARG A 52 -3.73 -14.28 -0.47
CA ARG A 52 -3.90 -15.29 0.58
C ARG A 52 -2.67 -16.18 0.75
N PHE A 53 -2.06 -16.60 -0.36
CA PHE A 53 -0.85 -17.43 -0.31
C PHE A 53 0.33 -16.67 0.29
N LEU A 54 0.50 -15.39 -0.04
CA LEU A 54 1.57 -14.56 0.55
C LEU A 54 1.34 -14.31 2.03
N HIS A 55 0.10 -14.02 2.42
CA HIS A 55 -0.28 -13.85 3.82
C HIS A 55 0.01 -15.12 4.63
N ASP A 56 -0.43 -16.28 4.14
CA ASP A 56 -0.19 -17.57 4.78
C ASP A 56 1.32 -17.84 4.96
N ILE A 57 2.16 -17.53 3.96
CA ILE A 57 3.61 -17.67 4.07
C ILE A 57 4.17 -16.77 5.17
N VAL A 58 3.83 -15.48 5.17
CA VAL A 58 4.35 -14.52 6.15
C VAL A 58 3.95 -14.95 7.57
N MET A 59 2.68 -15.34 7.77
CA MET A 59 2.19 -15.82 9.07
C MET A 59 2.86 -17.12 9.51
N GLU A 60 3.04 -18.08 8.59
CA GLU A 60 3.70 -19.34 8.92
C GLU A 60 5.18 -19.12 9.26
N VAL A 61 5.88 -18.26 8.52
CA VAL A 61 7.28 -17.88 8.79
C VAL A 61 7.37 -17.25 10.19
N THR A 62 6.53 -16.27 10.49
CA THR A 62 6.48 -15.65 11.82
C THR A 62 6.18 -16.68 12.91
N ARG A 63 5.31 -17.67 12.66
CA ARG A 63 5.03 -18.73 13.64
C ARG A 63 6.21 -19.70 13.81
N ALA A 64 6.89 -20.06 12.73
CA ALA A 64 7.96 -21.06 12.73
C ALA A 64 9.27 -20.53 13.31
N THR A 65 9.61 -19.28 13.03
CA THR A 65 10.91 -18.69 13.44
C THR A 65 10.80 -17.63 14.52
N GLN A 66 9.57 -17.26 14.90
CA GLN A 66 9.30 -16.11 15.77
C GLN A 66 9.83 -14.78 15.20
N PHE A 67 10.12 -14.73 13.89
CA PHE A 67 10.52 -13.52 13.19
C PHE A 67 9.35 -12.56 13.02
N ALA A 68 9.57 -11.27 13.26
CA ALA A 68 8.56 -10.22 13.19
C ALA A 68 7.37 -10.40 14.16
N GLN A 69 7.60 -11.05 15.31
CA GLN A 69 6.55 -11.28 16.30
C GLN A 69 6.00 -9.94 16.83
N GLY A 70 4.67 -9.84 16.89
CA GLY A 70 3.98 -8.63 17.35
C GLY A 70 3.95 -7.48 16.35
N LEU A 71 4.40 -7.67 15.10
CA LEU A 71 4.26 -6.67 14.03
C LEU A 71 2.79 -6.46 13.63
N TYR A 72 2.04 -7.55 13.55
CA TYR A 72 0.65 -7.57 13.10
C TYR A 72 -0.30 -7.69 14.29
N SER A 73 -1.39 -6.93 14.23
CA SER A 73 -2.51 -7.09 15.16
C SER A 73 -3.22 -8.44 14.92
N PRO A 74 -3.96 -8.97 15.91
CA PRO A 74 -4.75 -10.21 15.72
C PRO A 74 -5.77 -10.08 14.57
N GLU A 75 -6.28 -8.87 14.32
CA GLU A 75 -7.18 -8.57 13.21
C GLU A 75 -6.47 -8.66 11.84
N GLU A 76 -5.21 -8.24 11.77
CA GLU A 76 -4.38 -8.30 10.55
C GLU A 76 -3.79 -9.70 10.33
N SER A 77 -3.78 -10.52 11.38
CA SER A 77 -3.32 -11.90 11.36
C SER A 77 -4.32 -12.84 10.66
N ASP A 78 -5.54 -12.38 10.37
CA ASP A 78 -6.52 -13.12 9.57
C ASP A 78 -6.71 -12.47 8.18
N ALA A 79 -6.39 -13.24 7.13
CA ALA A 79 -6.57 -12.78 5.76
C ALA A 79 -8.05 -12.53 5.39
N ALA A 80 -9.01 -13.11 6.12
CA ALA A 80 -10.44 -12.87 5.89
C ALA A 80 -10.84 -11.44 6.28
N GLN A 81 -10.20 -10.87 7.30
CA GLN A 81 -10.43 -9.49 7.74
C GLN A 81 -9.76 -8.47 6.80
N LEU A 82 -8.69 -8.87 6.10
CA LEU A 82 -7.99 -8.03 5.11
C LEU A 82 -8.66 -8.08 3.73
N ALA A 83 -9.96 -7.75 3.67
CA ALA A 83 -10.70 -7.68 2.41
C ALA A 83 -10.32 -6.43 1.58
N ASP A 84 -10.04 -5.32 2.27
CA ASP A 84 -9.72 -4.04 1.66
C ASP A 84 -8.40 -4.03 0.88
N LYS A 85 -8.42 -3.42 -0.30
CA LYS A 85 -7.21 -3.27 -1.13
C LYS A 85 -6.10 -2.51 -0.38
N GLN A 86 -6.46 -1.48 0.38
CA GLN A 86 -5.50 -0.70 1.15
C GLN A 86 -4.87 -1.52 2.28
N ALA A 87 -5.68 -2.27 3.03
CA ALA A 87 -5.20 -3.13 4.10
C ALA A 87 -4.21 -4.20 3.60
N LYS A 88 -4.42 -4.77 2.40
CA LYS A 88 -3.48 -5.69 1.74
C LYS A 88 -2.13 -5.02 1.43
N VAL A 89 -2.19 -3.78 0.96
CA VAL A 89 -1.00 -2.99 0.64
C VAL A 89 -0.23 -2.66 1.91
N ASP A 90 -0.91 -2.26 2.97
CA ASP A 90 -0.29 -1.90 4.25
C ASP A 90 0.33 -3.13 4.93
N PHE A 91 -0.35 -4.28 4.90
CA PHE A 91 0.17 -5.56 5.38
C PHE A 91 1.49 -5.94 4.69
N LEU A 92 1.53 -5.85 3.36
CA LEU A 92 2.73 -6.16 2.58
C LEU A 92 3.84 -5.12 2.80
N ASN A 93 3.50 -3.84 2.91
CA ASN A 93 4.48 -2.78 3.20
C ASN A 93 5.16 -3.00 4.55
N LYS A 94 4.41 -3.40 5.58
CA LYS A 94 4.98 -3.79 6.88
C LYS A 94 5.95 -4.96 6.74
N ALA A 95 5.56 -6.00 6.00
CA ALA A 95 6.38 -7.20 5.78
C ALA A 95 7.70 -6.87 5.07
N ILE A 96 7.62 -6.09 3.99
CA ILE A 96 8.76 -5.65 3.19
C ILE A 96 9.71 -4.80 4.04
N SER A 97 9.16 -3.85 4.80
CA SER A 97 9.96 -2.94 5.63
C SER A 97 10.70 -3.71 6.72
N VAL A 98 10.05 -4.64 7.43
CA VAL A 98 10.73 -5.46 8.45
C VAL A 98 11.81 -6.34 7.83
N THR A 99 11.53 -6.97 6.68
CA THR A 99 12.54 -7.80 5.98
C THR A 99 13.77 -6.97 5.62
N ALA A 100 13.55 -5.75 5.13
CA ALA A 100 14.61 -4.87 4.68
C ALA A 100 15.42 -4.28 5.84
N PHE A 101 14.81 -3.91 6.96
CA PHE A 101 15.54 -3.47 8.15
C PHE A 101 16.29 -4.62 8.82
N ALA A 102 15.73 -5.83 8.83
CA ALA A 102 16.39 -6.99 9.40
C ALA A 102 17.67 -7.37 8.64
N LEU A 103 17.66 -7.26 7.30
CA LEU A 103 18.84 -7.55 6.47
C LEU A 103 19.73 -6.32 6.21
N GLY A 104 19.22 -5.10 6.41
CA GLY A 104 19.90 -3.86 6.01
C GLY A 104 19.97 -3.68 4.49
N GLU A 105 19.17 -4.42 3.72
CA GLU A 105 19.18 -4.40 2.25
C GLU A 105 17.92 -3.76 1.67
N LYS A 106 18.07 -3.04 0.56
CA LYS A 106 16.92 -2.50 -0.18
C LYS A 106 16.20 -3.62 -0.92
N VAL A 107 14.91 -3.76 -0.65
CA VAL A 107 14.03 -4.68 -1.39
C VAL A 107 13.38 -3.91 -2.53
N ASP A 108 13.72 -4.24 -3.77
CA ASP A 108 13.09 -3.68 -4.98
C ASP A 108 11.74 -4.37 -5.22
N VAL A 109 10.75 -4.10 -4.37
CA VAL A 109 9.39 -4.60 -4.58
C VAL A 109 8.37 -3.60 -4.04
N SER A 110 7.25 -3.46 -4.74
CA SER A 110 6.16 -2.58 -4.32
C SER A 110 4.91 -3.39 -4.00
N ALA A 111 4.35 -3.17 -2.80
CA ALA A 111 3.11 -3.83 -2.36
C ALA A 111 1.95 -3.62 -3.34
N ASN A 112 1.85 -2.43 -3.97
CA ASN A 112 0.83 -2.14 -4.97
C ASN A 112 0.91 -3.07 -6.19
N LYS A 113 2.13 -3.41 -6.62
CA LYS A 113 2.38 -4.28 -7.79
C LYS A 113 2.14 -5.74 -7.44
N ILE A 114 2.52 -6.16 -6.22
CA ILE A 114 2.22 -7.49 -5.69
C ILE A 114 0.69 -7.70 -5.64
N VAL A 115 -0.08 -6.76 -5.10
CA VAL A 115 -1.54 -6.86 -5.02
C VAL A 115 -2.19 -6.87 -6.41
N ALA A 116 -1.59 -6.20 -7.40
CA ALA A 116 -2.00 -6.26 -8.79
C ALA A 116 -1.63 -7.59 -9.49
N GLY A 117 -0.86 -8.47 -8.85
CA GLY A 117 -0.36 -9.72 -9.43
C GLY A 117 0.69 -9.49 -10.52
N LEU A 118 1.43 -8.38 -10.42
CA LEU A 118 2.54 -8.00 -11.30
C LEU A 118 3.88 -8.27 -10.59
N GLU A 119 4.96 -8.37 -11.36
CA GLU A 119 6.33 -8.55 -10.83
C GLU A 119 6.49 -9.76 -9.90
N ALA A 120 6.02 -10.93 -10.36
CA ALA A 120 6.18 -12.18 -9.63
C ALA A 120 7.66 -12.51 -9.33
N ASP A 121 8.57 -12.22 -10.27
CA ASP A 121 10.02 -12.38 -10.08
C ASP A 121 10.52 -11.62 -8.84
N LYS A 122 10.25 -10.31 -8.76
CA LYS A 122 10.62 -9.47 -7.61
C LYS A 122 9.96 -9.92 -6.30
N THR A 123 8.73 -10.43 -6.39
CA THR A 123 8.01 -11.00 -5.23
C THR A 123 8.72 -12.25 -4.72
N ASN A 124 9.15 -13.15 -5.60
CA ASN A 124 9.93 -14.34 -5.23
C ASN A 124 11.31 -13.96 -4.66
N ALA A 125 11.97 -12.96 -5.23
CA ALA A 125 13.23 -12.43 -4.68
C ALA A 125 13.04 -11.87 -3.25
N TRP A 126 11.92 -11.20 -2.97
CA TRP A 126 11.57 -10.77 -1.61
C TRP A 126 11.28 -11.96 -0.68
N LEU A 127 10.55 -12.98 -1.14
CA LEU A 127 10.27 -14.19 -0.37
C LEU A 127 11.56 -14.94 0.06
N GLN A 128 12.56 -14.99 -0.82
CA GLN A 128 13.88 -15.55 -0.49
C GLN A 128 14.61 -14.71 0.56
N LYS A 129 14.51 -13.37 0.47
CA LYS A 129 15.05 -12.47 1.50
C LYS A 129 14.32 -12.61 2.83
N LEU A 130 13.00 -12.79 2.81
CA LEU A 130 12.20 -13.05 4.02
C LEU A 130 12.70 -14.32 4.72
N HIS A 131 12.96 -15.39 3.95
CA HIS A 131 13.58 -16.60 4.50
C HIS A 131 14.94 -16.30 5.12
N ALA A 132 15.84 -15.62 4.40
CA ALA A 132 17.18 -15.28 4.91
C ALA A 132 17.13 -14.43 6.18
N ALA A 133 16.20 -13.46 6.26
CA ALA A 133 15.96 -12.66 7.46
C ALA A 133 15.46 -13.53 8.63
N ALA A 134 14.51 -14.41 8.34
CA ALA A 134 13.91 -15.31 9.32
C ALA A 134 14.87 -16.40 9.84
N THR A 135 15.94 -16.74 9.11
CA THR A 135 16.97 -17.68 9.59
C THR A 135 18.16 -17.00 10.25
N THR A 136 18.53 -15.79 9.81
CA THR A 136 19.81 -15.15 10.18
C THR A 136 19.63 -14.07 11.24
N CYS A 137 18.45 -13.44 11.31
CA CYS A 137 18.20 -12.25 12.11
C CYS A 137 17.16 -12.45 13.22
N VAL A 138 16.95 -13.69 13.68
CA VAL A 138 16.04 -14.01 14.80
C VAL A 138 16.55 -13.37 16.09
N GLY A 139 15.66 -12.76 16.88
CA GLY A 139 15.95 -12.10 18.16
C GLY A 139 16.01 -10.57 18.06
N ALA A 140 16.97 -9.95 18.74
CA ALA A 140 17.02 -8.49 18.94
C ALA A 140 16.95 -7.64 17.65
N LYS A 141 17.52 -8.14 16.54
CA LYS A 141 17.46 -7.44 15.24
C LYS A 141 16.06 -7.44 14.63
N SER A 142 15.29 -8.50 14.84
CA SER A 142 13.89 -8.58 14.43
C SER A 142 13.03 -7.60 15.24
N ASP A 143 13.23 -7.53 16.56
CA ASP A 143 12.44 -6.67 17.45
C ASP A 143 12.72 -5.18 17.20
N GLU A 144 13.97 -4.83 16.93
CA GLU A 144 14.37 -3.49 16.54
C GLU A 144 13.77 -3.11 15.18
N ALA A 145 13.79 -4.02 14.20
CA ALA A 145 13.16 -3.82 12.90
C ALA A 145 11.64 -3.62 13.02
N VAL A 146 10.96 -4.42 13.86
CA VAL A 146 9.51 -4.28 14.14
C VAL A 146 9.22 -2.92 14.78
N SER A 147 10.04 -2.49 15.74
CA SER A 147 9.87 -1.20 16.42
C SER A 147 10.03 -0.02 15.45
N ARG A 148 11.03 -0.07 14.56
CA ARG A 148 11.22 0.97 13.54
C ARG A 148 10.06 1.06 12.56
N VAL A 149 9.53 -0.09 12.12
CA VAL A 149 8.36 -0.13 11.24
C VAL A 149 7.11 0.41 11.94
N LYS A 150 6.88 0.06 13.21
CA LYS A 150 5.77 0.59 14.01
C LYS A 150 5.89 2.10 14.23
N ASN A 151 7.11 2.61 14.37
CA ASN A 151 7.39 4.05 14.49
C ASN A 151 7.28 4.80 13.16
N GLY A 152 6.83 4.14 12.08
CA GLY A 152 6.57 4.77 10.78
C GLY A 152 7.80 4.90 9.88
N GLU A 153 8.93 4.28 10.25
CA GLU A 153 10.07 4.18 9.34
C GLU A 153 9.74 3.12 8.29
N SER A 154 9.48 3.57 7.06
CA SER A 154 9.17 2.72 5.93
C SER A 154 10.11 3.04 4.78
N ILE A 155 10.66 2.00 4.15
CA ILE A 155 11.53 2.13 2.99
C ILE A 155 10.74 2.61 1.75
N ALA A 156 9.40 2.69 1.85
CA ALA A 156 8.53 3.21 0.81
C ALA A 156 8.57 4.75 0.66
N VAL A 157 9.26 5.49 1.55
CA VAL A 157 9.35 6.96 1.46
C VAL A 157 10.83 7.39 1.44
N PRO A 158 11.34 7.98 0.34
CA PRO A 158 12.70 8.53 0.32
C PRO A 158 12.72 9.82 1.16
N LYS A 159 13.01 9.71 2.46
CA LYS A 159 13.20 10.86 3.34
C LYS A 159 14.60 11.44 3.10
N LYS A 160 14.67 12.48 2.27
CA LYS A 160 15.87 13.29 2.04
C LYS A 160 16.17 14.10 3.30
N GLU A 161 17.12 13.61 4.11
CA GLU A 161 17.63 14.31 5.29
C GLU A 161 18.32 15.62 4.87
N LYS A 162 17.84 16.77 5.38
CA LYS A 162 18.52 18.07 5.28
C LYS A 162 19.21 18.35 6.61
N LYS A 163 20.55 18.24 6.60
CA LYS A 163 21.43 18.69 7.68
C LYS A 163 21.58 20.22 7.60
N LYS A 164 21.27 20.89 8.71
CA LYS A 164 21.36 22.34 8.93
C LYS A 164 22.83 22.78 9.07
N LYS A 165 23.22 23.90 8.44
CA LYS A 165 24.25 24.82 8.97
C LYS A 165 24.07 26.24 8.39
N GLU A 166 23.67 27.16 9.27
CA GLU A 166 23.98 28.61 9.27
C GLU A 166 25.52 28.81 9.21
N GLU A 167 26.17 29.87 8.73
CA GLU A 167 25.88 31.31 8.66
C GLU A 167 26.90 31.97 7.67
N ALA A 168 26.61 33.19 7.19
CA ALA A 168 27.24 33.97 6.09
C ALA A 168 28.48 34.82 6.54
N PRO A 169 29.00 35.90 5.85
CA PRO A 169 28.73 36.50 4.51
C PRO A 169 29.98 37.08 3.72
N ALA A 170 29.67 37.69 2.54
CA ALA A 170 30.41 38.72 1.74
C ALA A 170 31.62 38.27 0.88
N ASP A 171 31.90 38.71 -0.37
CA ASP A 171 31.41 39.74 -1.30
C ASP A 171 31.92 39.40 -2.74
N GLY A 172 31.35 39.96 -3.83
CA GLY A 172 32.11 40.15 -5.10
C GLY A 172 31.57 39.55 -6.42
N ALA A 173 30.56 40.20 -6.99
CA ALA A 173 30.20 40.41 -8.41
C ALA A 173 30.85 39.61 -9.58
N ALA A 174 30.02 38.93 -10.40
CA ALA A 174 29.80 39.19 -11.85
C ALA A 174 28.88 38.11 -12.49
N ALA A 175 27.79 38.56 -13.12
CA ALA A 175 26.73 37.78 -13.83
C ALA A 175 27.10 37.51 -15.32
N PRO A 176 26.31 36.84 -16.20
CA PRO A 176 24.89 36.44 -16.08
C PRO A 176 24.56 35.02 -16.70
N PRO A 177 23.30 34.56 -16.93
CA PRO A 177 22.82 33.24 -16.43
C PRO A 177 22.21 32.29 -17.51
N ALA A 178 22.06 30.98 -17.20
CA ALA A 178 20.99 30.05 -17.64
C ALA A 178 21.35 28.57 -17.37
N PRO A 179 20.38 27.63 -17.25
CA PRO A 179 19.08 27.73 -16.59
C PRO A 179 18.87 26.60 -15.54
N ALA A 180 17.97 26.85 -14.61
CA ALA A 180 17.49 25.89 -13.62
C ALA A 180 16.46 24.94 -14.26
N ASP A 181 16.69 23.63 -14.17
CA ASP A 181 15.66 22.62 -14.45
C ASP A 181 14.82 22.40 -13.17
N GLY A 182 13.93 23.35 -12.94
CA GLY A 182 12.77 23.19 -12.08
C GLY A 182 11.60 22.76 -12.96
N ALA A 183 11.26 21.47 -12.95
CA ALA A 183 10.01 21.00 -13.53
C ALA A 183 8.85 21.33 -12.57
N GLU A 184 8.51 22.62 -12.49
CA GLU A 184 7.14 23.02 -12.17
C GLU A 184 6.27 22.58 -13.34
N ALA A 185 5.27 21.76 -13.04
CA ALA A 185 4.27 21.34 -14.01
C ALA A 185 3.42 22.55 -14.41
N ASP A 186 3.62 23.00 -15.65
CA ASP A 186 2.89 24.10 -16.28
C ASP A 186 1.36 23.82 -16.27
N PRO A 187 0.53 24.66 -15.61
CA PRO A 187 -0.91 24.45 -15.52
C PRO A 187 -1.64 24.62 -16.87
N GLU A 188 -1.00 25.22 -17.87
CA GLU A 188 -1.53 25.37 -19.23
C GLU A 188 -1.45 24.04 -20.00
N ALA A 189 -0.44 23.20 -19.71
CA ALA A 189 -0.24 21.90 -20.34
C ALA A 189 -1.27 20.85 -19.87
N GLU A 190 -1.65 20.85 -18.58
CA GLU A 190 -2.76 20.02 -18.08
C GLU A 190 -4.11 20.47 -18.64
N LYS A 191 -4.33 21.79 -18.76
CA LYS A 191 -5.57 22.35 -19.32
C LYS A 191 -5.74 21.97 -20.80
N LYS A 192 -4.67 22.06 -21.61
CA LYS A 192 -4.68 21.62 -23.02
C LYS A 192 -4.96 20.12 -23.17
N ARG A 193 -4.37 19.27 -22.32
CA ARG A 193 -4.63 17.82 -22.34
C ARG A 193 -6.09 17.49 -22.00
N LYS A 194 -6.66 18.17 -21.01
CA LYS A 194 -8.04 17.97 -20.58
C LYS A 194 -9.08 18.47 -21.60
N ASP A 195 -8.78 19.55 -22.32
CA ASP A 195 -9.64 20.02 -23.41
C ASP A 195 -9.56 19.14 -24.66
N GLU A 196 -8.41 18.58 -24.98
CA GLU A 196 -8.27 17.63 -26.09
C GLU A 196 -9.03 16.31 -25.81
N GLU A 197 -8.99 15.83 -24.56
CA GLU A 197 -9.73 14.64 -24.14
C GLU A 197 -11.25 14.86 -24.18
N ARG A 198 -11.74 16.03 -23.72
CA ARG A 198 -13.16 16.41 -23.86
C ARG A 198 -13.59 16.52 -25.31
N ARG A 199 -12.73 17.03 -26.20
CA ARG A 199 -13.03 17.16 -27.63
C ARG A 199 -13.12 15.80 -28.32
N LYS A 200 -12.24 14.84 -27.98
CA LYS A 200 -12.31 13.45 -28.48
C LYS A 200 -13.56 12.72 -27.98
N LYS A 201 -13.95 12.92 -26.72
CA LYS A 201 -15.19 12.33 -26.16
C LYS A 201 -16.45 12.85 -26.87
N ARG A 202 -16.51 14.17 -27.13
CA ARG A 202 -17.66 14.82 -27.78
C ARG A 202 -17.76 14.48 -29.28
N ALA A 203 -16.63 14.20 -29.94
CA ALA A 203 -16.62 13.70 -31.31
C ALA A 203 -17.16 12.27 -31.40
N LYS A 204 -16.79 11.40 -30.44
CA LYS A 204 -17.26 10.02 -30.38
C LYS A 204 -18.76 9.90 -30.07
N GLU A 205 -19.30 10.79 -29.24
CA GLU A 205 -20.75 10.89 -29.01
C GLU A 205 -21.51 11.34 -30.26
N LYS A 206 -21.01 12.36 -30.99
CA LYS A 206 -21.64 12.80 -32.25
C LYS A 206 -21.60 11.75 -33.35
N GLU A 207 -20.54 10.94 -33.42
CA GLU A 207 -20.43 9.85 -34.39
C GLU A 207 -21.40 8.72 -34.06
N ALA A 208 -21.57 8.39 -32.77
CA ALA A 208 -22.55 7.40 -32.32
C ALA A 208 -24.00 7.86 -32.56
N GLU A 209 -24.28 9.15 -32.40
CA GLU A 209 -25.60 9.74 -32.63
C GLU A 209 -25.94 9.80 -34.13
N LYS A 210 -24.96 10.11 -34.99
CA LYS A 210 -25.12 10.06 -36.45
C LYS A 210 -25.39 8.64 -36.95
N LYS A 211 -24.69 7.64 -36.37
CA LYS A 211 -24.89 6.21 -36.71
C LYS A 211 -26.25 5.67 -36.28
N LYS A 212 -26.84 6.26 -35.22
CA LYS A 212 -28.20 5.95 -34.76
C LYS A 212 -29.25 6.58 -35.68
N GLN A 213 -29.03 7.79 -36.16
CA GLN A 213 -29.94 8.47 -37.10
C GLN A 213 -29.89 7.88 -38.52
N GLU A 214 -28.75 7.37 -38.99
CA GLU A 214 -28.65 6.65 -40.27
C GLU A 214 -29.34 5.27 -40.24
N ALA A 215 -29.47 4.64 -39.07
CA ALA A 215 -30.18 3.37 -38.90
C ALA A 215 -31.73 3.54 -38.86
N GLU A 216 -32.21 4.77 -38.62
CA GLU A 216 -33.65 5.09 -38.51
C GLU A 216 -34.26 5.55 -39.85
N ALA A 217 -33.44 5.68 -40.92
CA ALA A 217 -33.83 6.30 -42.19
C ALA A 217 -34.01 5.32 -43.38
N GLN A 218 -34.09 4.00 -43.17
CA GLN A 218 -34.42 3.05 -44.24
C GLN A 218 -35.89 2.58 -44.15
N PRO A 219 -36.65 2.59 -45.27
CA PRO A 219 -38.06 2.20 -45.26
C PRO A 219 -38.22 0.66 -45.12
N PRO A 220 -39.32 0.17 -44.51
CA PRO A 220 -39.52 -1.25 -44.30
C PRO A 220 -39.93 -1.94 -45.60
N ALA A 221 -39.18 -2.97 -46.00
CA ALA A 221 -39.61 -3.95 -46.98
C ALA A 221 -40.34 -5.10 -46.26
N ASP A 222 -41.59 -5.26 -46.66
CA ASP A 222 -42.54 -6.35 -46.41
C ASP A 222 -41.92 -7.72 -46.09
N THR A 223 -42.16 -8.21 -44.87
CA THR A 223 -42.39 -9.64 -44.59
C THR A 223 -43.26 -9.76 -43.34
N GLY A 224 -44.45 -10.33 -43.50
CA GLY A 224 -45.35 -10.62 -42.40
C GLY A 224 -44.86 -11.78 -41.53
N ALA A 225 -44.92 -11.63 -40.21
CA ALA A 225 -44.99 -12.72 -39.23
C ALA A 225 -45.33 -12.21 -37.82
N THR A 226 -46.55 -12.53 -37.37
CA THR A 226 -47.01 -12.77 -35.99
C THR A 226 -46.79 -11.71 -34.88
N ASP A 227 -47.93 -11.21 -34.42
CA ASP A 227 -48.25 -10.21 -33.37
C ASP A 227 -47.71 -10.46 -31.93
N ASN A 228 -46.86 -11.46 -31.67
CA ASN A 228 -46.38 -11.76 -30.30
C ASN A 228 -44.92 -11.37 -29.99
N GLY A 229 -44.14 -10.87 -30.96
CA GLY A 229 -42.72 -10.53 -30.74
C GLY A 229 -42.43 -9.07 -30.33
N ALA A 230 -43.33 -8.14 -30.65
CA ALA A 230 -43.11 -6.71 -30.40
C ALA A 230 -43.25 -6.33 -28.92
N ALA A 231 -44.23 -6.92 -28.22
CA ALA A 231 -44.41 -6.71 -26.78
C ALA A 231 -43.26 -7.29 -25.95
N GLU A 232 -42.66 -8.40 -26.39
CA GLU A 232 -41.53 -9.05 -25.71
C GLU A 232 -40.23 -8.26 -25.90
N ALA A 233 -40.02 -7.66 -27.07
CA ALA A 233 -38.89 -6.77 -27.35
C ALA A 233 -38.99 -5.42 -26.62
N GLU A 234 -40.20 -4.86 -26.49
CA GLU A 234 -40.44 -3.63 -25.73
C GLU A 234 -40.28 -3.87 -24.22
N ALA A 235 -40.76 -4.99 -23.69
CA ALA A 235 -40.55 -5.40 -22.31
C ALA A 235 -39.07 -5.66 -21.98
N ALA A 236 -38.32 -6.27 -22.90
CA ALA A 236 -36.88 -6.48 -22.75
C ALA A 236 -36.09 -5.15 -22.78
N ALA A 237 -36.51 -4.19 -23.61
CA ALA A 237 -35.89 -2.86 -23.66
C ALA A 237 -36.17 -2.05 -22.38
N ALA A 238 -37.40 -2.11 -21.85
CA ALA A 238 -37.76 -1.47 -20.59
C ALA A 238 -37.00 -2.09 -19.39
N ALA A 239 -36.88 -3.42 -19.33
CA ALA A 239 -36.12 -4.10 -18.30
C ALA A 239 -34.61 -3.74 -18.33
N ALA A 240 -34.03 -3.62 -19.54
CA ALA A 240 -32.64 -3.20 -19.71
C ALA A 240 -32.40 -1.72 -19.36
N GLU A 241 -33.40 -0.85 -19.55
CA GLU A 241 -33.34 0.55 -19.10
C GLU A 241 -33.42 0.65 -17.57
N GLU A 242 -34.31 -0.14 -16.95
CA GLU A 242 -34.49 -0.18 -15.50
C GLU A 242 -33.23 -0.71 -14.79
N GLU A 243 -32.59 -1.76 -15.31
CA GLU A 243 -31.32 -2.28 -14.78
C GLU A 243 -30.19 -1.22 -14.86
N LYS A 244 -30.10 -0.49 -15.97
CA LYS A 244 -29.12 0.60 -16.12
C LYS A 244 -29.39 1.73 -15.15
N ARG A 245 -30.66 2.05 -14.89
CA ARG A 245 -31.05 3.07 -13.91
C ARG A 245 -30.70 2.64 -12.49
N GLN A 246 -31.00 1.40 -12.11
CA GLN A 246 -30.65 0.85 -10.80
C GLN A 246 -29.12 0.87 -10.57
N LYS A 247 -28.33 0.44 -11.57
CA LYS A 247 -26.86 0.49 -11.49
C LYS A 247 -26.31 1.90 -11.31
N ARG A 248 -26.93 2.90 -11.97
CA ARG A 248 -26.54 4.31 -11.85
C ARG A 248 -26.92 4.93 -10.50
N GLU A 249 -28.07 4.53 -9.94
CA GLU A 249 -28.50 4.94 -8.60
C GLU A 249 -27.60 4.30 -7.52
N GLU A 250 -27.19 3.05 -7.69
CA GLU A 250 -26.25 2.37 -6.79
C GLU A 250 -24.86 3.02 -6.83
N GLU A 251 -24.33 3.31 -8.02
CA GLU A 251 -23.03 4.01 -8.16
C GLU A 251 -23.07 5.41 -7.52
N LYS A 252 -24.20 6.11 -7.64
CA LYS A 252 -24.41 7.41 -6.98
C LYS A 252 -24.40 7.28 -5.46
N ARG A 253 -25.10 6.29 -4.89
CA ARG A 253 -25.10 6.01 -3.44
C ARG A 253 -23.70 5.68 -2.93
N GLN A 254 -22.98 4.78 -3.61
CA GLN A 254 -21.62 4.41 -3.23
C GLN A 254 -20.65 5.61 -3.27
N LYS A 255 -20.83 6.52 -4.25
CA LYS A 255 -20.04 7.75 -4.34
C LYS A 255 -20.35 8.73 -3.21
N GLU A 256 -21.62 8.90 -2.86
CA GLU A 256 -22.06 9.76 -1.75
C GLU A 256 -21.57 9.22 -0.40
N GLU A 257 -21.71 7.92 -0.15
CA GLU A 257 -21.23 7.26 1.07
C GLU A 257 -19.70 7.38 1.21
N ARG A 258 -18.97 7.18 0.12
CA ARG A 258 -17.51 7.38 0.11
C ARG A 258 -17.11 8.83 0.37
N ALA A 259 -17.89 9.80 -0.14
CA ALA A 259 -17.64 11.22 0.11
C ALA A 259 -17.93 11.59 1.58
N GLU A 260 -19.00 11.04 2.16
CA GLU A 260 -19.35 11.23 3.56
C GLU A 260 -18.29 10.61 4.49
N ARG A 261 -17.85 9.39 4.21
CA ARG A 261 -16.78 8.74 4.98
C ARG A 261 -15.48 9.55 4.95
N LYS A 262 -15.07 10.04 3.77
CA LYS A 262 -13.89 10.92 3.67
C LYS A 262 -14.05 12.23 4.43
N ARG A 263 -15.27 12.79 4.48
CA ARG A 263 -15.54 14.01 5.24
C ARG A 263 -15.42 13.74 6.75
N LYS A 264 -16.00 12.63 7.24
CA LYS A 264 -15.89 12.20 8.64
C LYS A 264 -14.43 11.93 9.03
N GLU A 265 -13.68 11.19 8.21
CA GLU A 265 -12.25 10.93 8.45
C GLU A 265 -11.43 12.23 8.50
N LYS A 266 -11.72 13.21 7.63
CA LYS A 266 -11.04 14.52 7.65
C LYS A 266 -11.40 15.33 8.90
N GLU A 267 -12.65 15.29 9.32
CA GLU A 267 -13.13 15.98 10.52
C GLU A 267 -12.52 15.37 11.80
N GLU A 268 -12.47 14.05 11.88
CA GLU A 268 -11.82 13.33 12.99
C GLU A 268 -10.32 13.61 13.04
N ALA A 269 -9.63 13.58 11.89
CA ALA A 269 -8.21 13.92 11.81
C ALA A 269 -7.92 15.37 12.24
N ALA A 270 -8.80 16.31 11.84
CA ALA A 270 -8.68 17.71 12.27
C ALA A 270 -8.94 17.87 13.77
N ALA A 271 -9.92 17.15 14.33
CA ALA A 271 -10.19 17.16 15.77
C ALA A 271 -9.05 16.54 16.59
N ALA A 272 -8.44 15.45 16.10
CA ALA A 272 -7.27 14.84 16.72
C ALA A 272 -6.07 15.80 16.74
N ALA A 273 -5.78 16.45 15.61
CA ALA A 273 -4.71 17.45 15.52
C ALA A 273 -4.96 18.66 16.44
N ALA A 274 -6.20 19.12 16.57
CA ALA A 274 -6.55 20.21 17.48
C ALA A 274 -6.37 19.82 18.95
N ARG A 275 -6.72 18.58 19.33
CA ARG A 275 -6.50 18.06 20.69
C ARG A 275 -5.02 17.91 21.01
N GLU A 276 -4.22 17.43 20.06
CA GLU A 276 -2.77 17.32 20.22
C GLU A 276 -2.11 18.69 20.37
N ALA A 277 -2.52 19.68 19.58
CA ALA A 277 -2.05 21.06 19.71
C ALA A 277 -2.43 21.67 21.08
N ALA A 278 -3.65 21.46 21.56
CA ALA A 278 -4.08 21.94 22.87
C ALA A 278 -3.31 21.28 24.01
N ALA A 279 -3.05 19.97 23.94
CA ALA A 279 -2.25 19.26 24.93
C ALA A 279 -0.79 19.72 24.95
N ALA A 280 -0.22 20.02 23.77
CA ALA A 280 1.13 20.58 23.66
C ALA A 280 1.22 21.99 24.28
N GLU A 281 0.20 22.83 24.08
CA GLU A 281 0.14 24.16 24.68
C GLU A 281 -0.01 24.08 26.21
N GLU A 282 -0.87 23.20 26.72
CA GLU A 282 -1.03 22.96 28.15
C GLU A 282 0.26 22.45 28.79
N ALA A 283 0.96 21.51 28.14
CA ALA A 283 2.25 21.01 28.59
C ALA A 283 3.33 22.13 28.62
N ALA A 284 3.33 23.02 27.63
CA ALA A 284 4.24 24.16 27.60
C ALA A 284 3.95 25.16 28.73
N GLN A 285 2.68 25.45 29.01
CA GLN A 285 2.27 26.30 30.12
C GLN A 285 2.64 25.67 31.48
N ALA A 286 2.43 24.37 31.64
CA ALA A 286 2.80 23.64 32.85
C ALA A 286 4.33 23.65 33.08
N ALA A 287 5.13 23.45 32.02
CA ALA A 287 6.58 23.53 32.11
C ALA A 287 7.07 24.93 32.51
N MET A 288 6.46 25.98 31.95
CA MET A 288 6.78 27.37 32.31
C MET A 288 6.41 27.67 33.79
N GLN A 289 5.27 27.17 34.27
CA GLN A 289 4.89 27.31 35.68
C GLN A 289 5.84 26.57 36.62
N GLN A 290 6.30 25.36 36.24
CA GLN A 290 7.30 24.62 37.02
C GLN A 290 8.62 25.39 37.11
N GLN A 291 9.11 25.94 36.00
CA GLN A 291 10.31 26.78 36.01
C GLN A 291 10.16 28.00 36.92
N GLN A 292 9.00 28.69 36.87
CA GLN A 292 8.73 29.82 37.78
C GLN A 292 8.68 29.40 39.24
N GLN A 293 8.12 28.22 39.56
CA GLN A 293 8.11 27.68 40.92
C GLN A 293 9.52 27.32 41.40
N GLU A 294 10.34 26.72 40.54
CA GLU A 294 11.74 26.41 40.83
C GLU A 294 12.58 27.67 41.06
N GLU A 295 12.43 28.69 40.21
CA GLU A 295 13.09 29.98 40.38
C GLU A 295 12.68 30.66 41.69
N MET A 296 11.38 30.67 42.01
CA MET A 296 10.88 31.23 43.28
C MET A 296 11.45 30.46 44.48
N PHE A 297 11.52 29.12 44.40
CA PHE A 297 12.08 28.29 45.45
C PHE A 297 13.59 28.53 45.63
N GLN A 298 14.35 28.64 44.54
CA GLN A 298 15.77 28.99 44.60
C GLN A 298 15.99 30.37 45.21
N GLN A 299 15.18 31.37 44.83
CA GLN A 299 15.27 32.71 45.39
C GLN A 299 14.98 32.71 46.90
N GLN A 300 13.98 31.94 47.35
CA GLN A 300 13.70 31.78 48.78
C GLN A 300 14.87 31.12 49.52
N GLN A 301 15.50 30.08 48.95
CA GLN A 301 16.69 29.47 49.54
C GLN A 301 17.86 30.46 49.61
N GLN A 302 18.10 31.24 48.56
CA GLN A 302 19.14 32.27 48.56
C GLN A 302 18.90 33.33 49.62
N GLN A 303 17.65 33.77 49.79
CA GLN A 303 17.27 34.71 50.86
C GLN A 303 17.49 34.11 52.25
N GLN A 304 17.12 32.84 52.45
CA GLN A 304 17.38 32.14 53.72
C GLN A 304 18.88 31.98 54.00
N ALA A 305 19.67 31.62 52.98
CA ALA A 305 21.12 31.51 53.09
C ALA A 305 21.77 32.86 53.41
N ALA A 306 21.39 33.93 52.71
CA ALA A 306 21.88 35.29 52.98
C ALA A 306 21.50 35.76 54.40
N MET A 307 20.30 35.42 54.88
CA MET A 307 19.88 35.73 56.25
C MET A 307 20.69 34.96 57.29
N GLN A 308 20.99 33.67 57.03
CA GLN A 308 21.86 32.87 57.90
C GLN A 308 23.29 33.41 57.93
N GLU A 309 23.85 33.83 56.79
CA GLU A 309 25.17 34.46 56.73
C GLU A 309 25.22 35.78 57.50
N GLN A 310 24.19 36.61 57.40
CA GLN A 310 24.10 37.85 58.19
C GLN A 310 24.02 37.58 59.70
N MET A 311 23.33 36.51 60.12
CA MET A 311 23.27 36.12 61.52
C MET A 311 24.63 35.64 62.05
N TYR A 312 25.43 34.97 61.22
CA TYR A 312 26.75 34.46 61.61
C TYR A 312 27.86 35.53 61.68
N GLN A 313 27.64 36.71 61.09
CA GLN A 313 28.58 37.83 61.11
C GLN A 313 28.37 38.82 62.26
N GLN A 314 27.28 38.70 63.03
CA GLN A 314 27.06 39.46 64.28
C GLN A 314 27.49 38.65 65.50
#